data_AF-A0A5F9C442-F1
#
_entry.id   AF-A0A5F9C442-F1
#
_cell.length_a   1.000
_cell.length_b   1.000
_cell.length_c   1.000
_cell.angle_alpha   90.00
_cell.angle_beta   90.00
_cell.angle_gamma   90.00
#
_symmetry.space_group_name_H-M   'P 1'
#
loop_
_entity.id
_entity.type
_entity.pdbx_description
1 polymer ?
#
loop_
_entity_poly.entity_id
_entity_poly.type
_entity_poly.pdbx_seq_one_letter_code
_entity_poly.pdbx_strand_id
1 'polypeptide(L)'
;QILKRYHFALKTFLSHHCYEGTVSFLPAQHTVGSPRDGKPCRAGCFVCRQSKQQLEEEQKKALYGLGDTEEMEEWQVVCGKFLAINATNMSCACPRSPRGLSPAAHLGDGSCDLILIRKCSRFNFLRFLVRHRNQDDQFDFTFVEVYRVKRFHFTSKHAEGEDGDLQERAKQRFGPLCSDSPACCRSAAKSSWNCDGEILHSPAIEVR
;
A
#
# COMPACT_ATOMS: atom_id res chain seq x y z
N GLN A 1 -26.03 -10.32 -12.87
CA GLN A 1 -24.58 -10.32 -12.53
C GLN A 1 -24.20 -9.31 -11.43
N ILE A 2 -24.85 -8.14 -11.34
CA ILE A 2 -24.52 -7.08 -10.37
C ILE A 2 -24.78 -7.49 -8.89
N LEU A 3 -25.94 -8.09 -8.57
CA LEU A 3 -26.24 -8.53 -7.20
C LEU A 3 -25.22 -9.53 -6.62
N LYS A 4 -24.68 -10.43 -7.45
CA LYS A 4 -23.68 -11.42 -7.02
C LYS A 4 -22.37 -10.75 -6.57
N ARG A 5 -21.95 -9.66 -7.25
CA ARG A 5 -20.75 -8.89 -6.88
C ARG A 5 -20.92 -8.16 -5.54
N TYR A 6 -22.09 -7.60 -5.28
CA TYR A 6 -22.38 -6.92 -4.01
C TYR A 6 -22.49 -7.89 -2.84
N HIS A 7 -23.07 -9.07 -3.05
CA HIS A 7 -23.11 -10.11 -2.03
C HIS A 7 -21.70 -10.62 -1.68
N PHE A 8 -20.84 -10.80 -2.69
CA PHE A 8 -19.43 -11.14 -2.45
C PHE A 8 -18.70 -10.03 -1.70
N ALA A 9 -18.84 -8.76 -2.12
CA ALA A 9 -18.24 -7.63 -1.43
C ALA A 9 -18.70 -7.51 0.03
N LEU A 10 -19.98 -7.78 0.31
CA LEU A 10 -20.52 -7.80 1.68
C LEU A 10 -19.92 -8.95 2.49
N LYS A 11 -19.82 -10.16 1.92
CA LYS A 11 -19.16 -11.30 2.58
C LYS A 11 -17.70 -11.00 2.88
N THR A 12 -16.95 -10.49 1.89
CA THR A 12 -15.56 -10.08 2.05
C THR A 12 -15.40 -9.02 3.11
N PHE A 13 -16.28 -8.01 3.14
CA PHE A 13 -16.31 -7.01 4.20
C PHE A 13 -16.50 -7.69 5.56
N LEU A 14 -17.51 -8.57 5.72
CA LEU A 14 -17.83 -9.29 6.96
C LEU A 14 -16.71 -10.19 7.47
N SER A 15 -15.98 -10.86 6.57
CA SER A 15 -14.85 -11.72 6.91
C SER A 15 -13.49 -11.03 6.82
N HIS A 16 -13.44 -9.71 6.59
CA HIS A 16 -12.19 -9.04 6.27
C HIS A 16 -11.20 -9.12 7.43
N HIS A 17 -10.04 -9.73 7.17
CA HIS A 17 -8.95 -9.84 8.12
C HIS A 17 -8.10 -8.57 8.14
N CYS A 18 -7.26 -8.41 9.15
CA CYS A 18 -6.26 -7.34 9.17
C CYS A 18 -4.92 -7.90 8.66
N TYR A 19 -4.21 -7.12 7.86
CA TYR A 19 -2.83 -7.37 7.49
C TYR A 19 -1.93 -6.77 8.59
N GLU A 20 -1.17 -7.61 9.29
CA GLU A 20 -0.20 -7.15 10.30
C GLU A 20 1.20 -7.19 9.69
N GLY A 21 1.93 -6.09 9.79
CA GLY A 21 3.25 -5.99 9.20
C GLY A 21 3.86 -4.59 9.25
N THR A 22 4.93 -4.44 8.51
CA THR A 22 5.73 -3.23 8.41
C THR A 22 5.62 -2.68 7.00
N VAL A 23 5.23 -1.42 6.89
CA VAL A 23 5.30 -0.64 5.65
C VAL A 23 6.50 0.27 5.75
N SER A 24 7.46 0.19 4.84
CA SER A 24 8.46 1.25 4.71
C SER A 24 8.36 1.89 3.34
N PHE A 25 8.56 3.20 3.29
CA PHE A 25 8.38 3.97 2.06
C PHE A 25 9.35 5.12 1.97
N LEU A 26 9.63 5.52 0.73
CA LEU A 26 10.43 6.69 0.41
C LEU A 26 9.51 7.84 -0.01
N PRO A 27 9.39 8.92 0.78
CA PRO A 27 8.56 10.07 0.42
C PRO A 27 9.04 10.73 -0.88
N ALA A 28 8.11 11.18 -1.72
CA ALA A 28 8.44 11.86 -2.97
C ALA A 28 8.66 13.37 -2.74
N GLN A 29 9.72 13.72 -2.02
CA GLN A 29 10.01 15.09 -1.59
C GLN A 29 10.15 16.09 -2.76
N HIS A 30 10.57 15.62 -3.93
CA HIS A 30 10.77 16.44 -5.14
C HIS A 30 9.54 16.58 -6.03
N THR A 31 8.48 15.83 -5.73
CA THR A 31 7.24 15.95 -6.51
C THR A 31 6.44 17.14 -6.02
N VAL A 32 5.94 17.94 -6.97
CA VAL A 32 5.17 19.12 -6.64
C VAL A 32 3.74 18.71 -6.29
N GLY A 33 3.50 18.61 -4.99
CA GLY A 33 2.18 18.67 -4.41
C GLY A 33 1.86 17.59 -3.38
N SER A 34 0.79 17.80 -2.62
CA SER A 34 0.22 16.90 -1.64
C SER A 34 -0.87 16.00 -2.25
N PRO A 35 -1.10 14.79 -1.70
CA PRO A 35 -2.31 14.00 -1.95
C PRO A 35 -3.63 14.78 -1.71
N ARG A 36 -3.58 15.91 -0.99
CA ARG A 36 -4.73 16.78 -0.69
C ARG A 36 -4.76 18.11 -1.46
N ASP A 37 -3.87 18.34 -2.42
CA ASP A 37 -3.78 19.64 -3.14
C ASP A 37 -4.95 19.95 -4.08
N GLY A 38 -5.88 19.01 -4.27
CA GLY A 38 -7.10 19.23 -5.05
C GLY A 38 -6.88 19.49 -6.55
N LYS A 39 -5.64 19.35 -7.06
CA LYS A 39 -5.30 19.55 -8.48
C LYS A 39 -5.31 18.20 -9.22
N PRO A 40 -6.33 17.92 -10.05
CA PRO A 40 -6.41 16.65 -10.77
C PRO A 40 -5.41 16.61 -11.93
N CYS A 41 -4.90 15.41 -12.22
CA CYS A 41 -4.08 15.16 -13.40
C CYS A 41 -4.93 15.20 -14.68
N ARG A 42 -4.50 16.01 -15.65
CA ARG A 42 -5.09 16.13 -16.99
C ARG A 42 -3.97 16.27 -18.03
N ALA A 43 -4.31 16.10 -19.30
CA ALA A 43 -3.36 16.30 -20.39
C ALA A 43 -2.68 17.68 -20.28
N GLY A 44 -1.35 17.68 -20.23
CA GLY A 44 -0.55 18.91 -20.10
C GLY A 44 -0.58 19.56 -18.72
N CYS A 45 -0.95 18.86 -17.63
CA CYS A 45 -0.92 19.44 -16.28
C CYS A 45 0.50 19.93 -15.90
N PHE A 46 0.54 20.92 -15.02
CA PHE A 46 1.79 21.55 -14.58
C PHE A 46 2.70 20.58 -13.83
N VAL A 47 2.15 19.79 -12.90
CA VAL A 47 2.90 18.84 -12.05
C VAL A 47 3.68 17.85 -12.91
N CYS A 48 3.01 17.07 -13.77
CA CYS A 48 3.71 16.12 -14.65
C CYS A 48 4.73 16.78 -15.59
N ARG A 49 4.43 18.00 -16.08
CA ARG A 49 5.35 18.73 -16.96
C ARG A 49 6.62 19.14 -16.22
N GLN A 50 6.47 19.63 -14.99
CA GLN A 50 7.58 20.03 -14.14
C GLN A 50 8.42 18.82 -13.73
N SER A 51 7.79 17.72 -13.31
CA SER A 51 8.48 16.48 -12.98
C SER A 51 9.28 15.94 -14.16
N LYS A 52 8.75 16.04 -15.39
CA LYS A 52 9.50 15.69 -16.61
C LYS A 52 10.75 16.56 -16.80
N GLN A 53 10.64 17.88 -16.60
CA GLN A 53 11.77 18.80 -16.72
C GLN A 53 12.85 18.50 -15.67
N GLN A 54 12.44 18.26 -14.42
CA GLN A 54 13.36 17.87 -13.34
C GLN A 54 14.10 16.58 -13.66
N LEU A 55 13.40 15.56 -14.17
CA LEU A 55 14.00 14.30 -14.58
C LEU A 55 15.03 14.49 -15.71
N GLU A 56 14.72 15.33 -16.71
CA GLU A 56 15.65 15.66 -17.80
C GLU A 56 16.91 16.39 -17.28
N GLU A 57 16.76 17.27 -16.29
CA GLU A 57 17.87 17.96 -15.64
C GLU A 57 18.73 17.02 -14.81
N GLU A 58 18.12 16.13 -14.02
CA GLU A 58 18.81 15.10 -13.24
C GLU A 58 19.62 14.16 -14.15
N GLN A 59 19.02 13.70 -15.26
CA GLN A 59 19.70 12.88 -16.25
C GLN A 59 20.90 13.59 -16.89
N LYS A 60 20.76 14.89 -17.20
CA LYS A 60 21.88 15.70 -17.69
C LYS A 60 22.99 15.82 -16.64
N LYS A 61 22.65 16.14 -15.39
CA LYS A 61 23.63 16.22 -14.30
C LYS A 61 24.39 14.90 -14.12
N ALA A 62 23.69 13.77 -14.17
CA ALA A 62 24.30 12.45 -14.12
C ALA A 62 25.26 12.20 -15.30
N LEU A 63 24.88 12.59 -16.53
CA LEU A 63 25.73 12.46 -17.71
C LEU A 63 27.04 13.26 -17.61
N TYR A 64 26.98 14.45 -17.01
CA TYR A 64 28.15 15.32 -16.81
C TYR A 64 28.95 14.98 -15.56
N GLY A 65 28.62 13.91 -14.82
CA GLY A 65 29.29 13.55 -13.57
C GLY A 65 29.10 14.59 -12.45
N LEU A 66 28.07 15.42 -12.55
CA LEU A 66 27.71 16.45 -11.55
C LEU A 66 26.65 15.94 -10.56
N GLY A 67 26.36 14.64 -10.58
CA GLY A 67 25.33 13.98 -9.79
C GLY A 67 25.80 13.44 -8.43
N ASP A 68 26.74 14.10 -7.76
CA ASP A 68 27.30 13.65 -6.48
C ASP A 68 26.66 14.35 -5.26
N THR A 69 25.34 14.51 -5.31
CA THR A 69 24.57 14.60 -4.07
C THR A 69 23.77 13.33 -4.01
N GLU A 70 24.32 12.29 -3.36
CA GLU A 70 23.50 11.23 -2.79
C GLU A 70 22.55 11.92 -1.82
N GLU A 71 21.42 12.40 -2.32
CA GLU A 71 20.31 12.76 -1.46
C GLU A 71 19.98 11.51 -0.69
N MET A 72 20.30 11.54 0.60
CA MET A 72 20.09 10.41 1.48
C MET A 72 18.61 10.04 1.42
N GLU A 73 18.31 8.92 0.76
CA GLU A 73 16.95 8.39 0.65
C GLU A 73 16.48 8.01 2.05
N GLU A 74 15.78 8.93 2.73
CA GLU A 74 15.29 8.70 4.09
C GLU A 74 14.00 7.88 4.05
N TRP A 75 14.17 6.58 4.23
CA TRP A 75 13.05 5.65 4.38
C TRP A 75 12.29 5.92 5.67
N GLN A 76 10.97 6.07 5.54
CA GLN A 76 10.04 6.16 6.66
C GLN A 76 9.45 4.77 6.91
N VAL A 77 9.25 4.42 8.18
CA VAL A 77 8.77 3.09 8.59
C VAL A 77 7.51 3.22 9.42
N VAL A 78 6.48 2.46 9.06
CA VAL A 78 5.20 2.39 9.76
C VAL A 78 4.83 0.93 10.02
N CYS A 79 4.86 0.55 11.29
CA CYS A 79 4.39 -0.76 11.74
C CYS A 79 2.91 -0.69 12.14
N GLY A 80 2.16 -1.77 11.90
CA GLY A 80 0.80 -1.84 12.41
C GLY A 80 -0.09 -2.94 11.84
N LYS A 81 -1.38 -2.79 12.12
CA LYS A 81 -2.47 -3.62 11.60
C LYS A 81 -3.30 -2.78 10.64
N PHE A 82 -3.37 -3.22 9.40
CA PHE A 82 -4.04 -2.54 8.31
C PHE A 82 -5.27 -3.32 7.86
N LEU A 83 -6.40 -2.63 7.67
CA LEU A 83 -7.56 -3.18 6.96
C LEU A 83 -7.36 -3.08 5.45
N ALA A 84 -6.61 -2.11 4.95
CA ALA A 84 -6.15 -2.10 3.57
C ALA A 84 -4.86 -1.28 3.43
N ILE A 85 -4.09 -1.64 2.40
CA ILE A 85 -2.92 -0.91 1.94
C ILE A 85 -3.16 -0.73 0.43
N ASN A 86 -3.34 0.50 -0.02
CA ASN A 86 -3.53 0.81 -1.44
C ASN A 86 -2.43 1.73 -1.91
N ALA A 87 -1.92 1.52 -3.12
CA ALA A 87 -1.01 2.45 -3.77
C ALA A 87 -1.60 2.81 -5.14
N THR A 88 -1.61 4.09 -5.47
CA THR A 88 -2.22 4.55 -6.72
C THR A 88 -1.47 5.74 -7.32
N ASN A 89 -1.15 5.65 -8.61
CA ASN A 89 -0.49 6.70 -9.39
C ASN A 89 -1.48 7.52 -10.23
N MET A 90 -2.78 7.27 -10.10
CA MET A 90 -3.83 7.99 -10.80
C MET A 90 -5.05 8.12 -9.90
N SER A 91 -6.09 8.83 -10.34
CA SER A 91 -7.26 8.99 -9.48
C SER A 91 -7.96 7.67 -9.15
N CYS A 92 -7.95 6.71 -10.07
CA CYS A 92 -8.83 5.53 -10.03
C CYS A 92 -10.32 5.92 -9.93
N ALA A 93 -10.70 7.05 -10.54
CA ALA A 93 -12.07 7.51 -10.60
C ALA A 93 -12.94 6.58 -11.48
N CYS A 94 -14.16 6.33 -11.03
CA CYS A 94 -15.16 5.55 -11.76
C CYS A 94 -16.58 6.05 -11.43
N PRO A 95 -17.63 5.62 -12.14
CA PRO A 95 -19.00 6.07 -11.84
C PRO A 95 -19.47 5.84 -10.39
N ARG A 96 -18.83 4.91 -9.66
CA ARG A 96 -19.12 4.62 -8.25
C ARG A 96 -18.22 5.37 -7.26
N SER A 97 -17.13 5.94 -7.74
CA SER A 97 -16.18 6.75 -6.98
C SER A 97 -15.74 7.92 -7.87
N PRO A 98 -16.55 8.99 -7.98
CA PRO A 98 -16.36 10.02 -9.01
C PRO A 98 -15.03 10.77 -8.93
N ARG A 99 -14.45 10.89 -7.71
CA ARG A 99 -13.12 11.47 -7.51
C ARG A 99 -12.02 10.41 -7.39
N GLY A 100 -12.39 9.13 -7.33
CA GLY A 100 -11.47 8.03 -7.21
C GLY A 100 -10.90 7.84 -5.81
N LEU A 101 -9.88 6.98 -5.69
CA LEU A 101 -9.16 6.70 -4.44
C LEU A 101 -8.16 7.81 -4.10
N SER A 102 -7.49 8.38 -5.11
CA SER A 102 -6.62 9.53 -4.91
C SER A 102 -6.82 10.64 -5.96
N PRO A 103 -7.75 11.58 -5.73
CA PRO A 103 -8.16 12.60 -6.70
C PRO A 103 -7.01 13.50 -7.22
N ALA A 104 -5.96 13.67 -6.42
CA ALA A 104 -4.80 14.51 -6.73
C ALA A 104 -3.57 13.71 -7.15
N ALA A 105 -3.69 12.41 -7.44
CA ALA A 105 -2.59 11.62 -8.00
C ALA A 105 -2.30 12.01 -9.46
N HIS A 106 -1.03 12.06 -9.80
CA HIS A 106 -0.54 12.42 -11.14
C HIS A 106 0.17 11.25 -11.79
N LEU A 107 -0.21 10.95 -13.02
CA LEU A 107 0.28 9.76 -13.72
C LEU A 107 1.78 9.84 -14.08
N GLY A 108 2.29 11.06 -14.30
CA GLY A 108 3.61 11.30 -14.87
C GLY A 108 4.56 12.06 -13.96
N ASP A 109 4.29 12.12 -12.65
CA ASP A 109 5.17 12.78 -11.69
C ASP A 109 6.19 11.84 -11.03
N GLY A 110 6.16 10.55 -11.38
CA GLY A 110 7.06 9.54 -10.83
C GLY A 110 6.75 9.17 -9.37
N SER A 111 5.52 9.42 -8.91
CA SER A 111 5.07 9.06 -7.58
C SER A 111 3.76 8.27 -7.58
N CYS A 112 3.41 7.74 -6.41
CA CYS A 112 2.09 7.21 -6.12
C CYS A 112 1.64 7.65 -4.73
N ASP A 113 0.33 7.67 -4.52
CA ASP A 113 -0.27 7.92 -3.23
C ASP A 113 -0.49 6.57 -2.52
N LEU A 114 0.29 6.35 -1.46
CA LEU A 114 0.19 5.22 -0.54
C LEU A 114 -0.84 5.53 0.54
N ILE A 115 -1.97 4.83 0.51
CA ILE A 115 -3.11 5.00 1.41
C ILE A 115 -3.14 3.82 2.39
N LEU A 116 -2.84 4.10 3.66
CA LEU A 116 -2.86 3.11 4.74
C LEU A 116 -4.14 3.25 5.55
N ILE A 117 -4.94 2.19 5.59
CA ILE A 117 -6.16 2.13 6.40
C ILE A 117 -5.88 1.28 7.62
N ARG A 118 -5.68 1.92 8.78
CA ARG A 118 -5.45 1.20 10.05
C ARG A 118 -6.68 0.44 10.51
N LYS A 119 -6.45 -0.57 11.36
CA LYS A 119 -7.51 -1.30 12.06
C LYS A 119 -8.46 -0.32 12.76
N CYS A 120 -9.72 -0.33 12.34
CA CYS A 120 -10.81 0.42 12.95
C CYS A 120 -12.06 -0.45 13.08
N SER A 121 -13.15 0.09 13.64
CA SER A 121 -14.43 -0.63 13.71
C SER A 121 -15.01 -0.86 12.31
N ARG A 122 -15.82 -1.91 12.17
CA ARG A 122 -16.51 -2.22 10.90
C ARG A 122 -17.37 -1.04 10.43
N PHE A 123 -18.06 -0.37 11.35
CA PHE A 123 -18.85 0.82 11.04
C PHE A 123 -17.99 1.96 10.48
N ASN A 124 -16.83 2.23 11.08
CA ASN A 124 -15.89 3.23 10.57
C ASN A 124 -15.33 2.86 9.20
N PHE A 125 -15.00 1.58 8.99
CA PHE A 125 -14.56 1.11 7.68
C PHE A 125 -15.65 1.26 6.62
N LEU A 126 -16.92 0.96 6.94
CA LEU A 126 -18.04 1.22 6.04
C LEU A 126 -18.21 2.71 5.75
N ARG A 127 -18.08 3.58 6.77
CA ARG A 127 -18.11 5.04 6.60
C ARG A 127 -17.03 5.51 5.62
N PHE A 128 -15.83 4.96 5.71
CA PHE A 128 -14.75 5.20 4.75
C PHE A 128 -15.11 4.71 3.33
N LEU A 129 -15.65 3.51 3.17
CA LEU A 129 -16.07 3.01 1.84
C LEU A 129 -17.16 3.89 1.22
N VAL A 130 -18.12 4.37 2.02
CA VAL A 130 -19.21 5.25 1.55
C VAL A 130 -18.71 6.65 1.21
N ARG A 131 -17.67 7.16 1.90
CA ARG A 131 -17.05 8.47 1.64
C ARG A 131 -16.62 8.66 0.19
N HIS A 132 -16.18 7.59 -0.49
CA HIS A 132 -15.76 7.64 -1.89
C HIS A 132 -16.91 7.99 -2.86
N ARG A 133 -18.16 7.96 -2.40
CA ARG A 133 -19.35 8.31 -3.19
C ARG A 133 -19.74 9.79 -3.10
N ASN A 134 -19.06 10.58 -2.26
CA ASN A 134 -19.38 11.99 -2.06
C ASN A 134 -18.18 12.91 -2.40
N GLN A 135 -18.29 14.19 -2.06
CA GLN A 135 -17.26 15.20 -2.35
C GLN A 135 -16.38 15.60 -1.14
N ASP A 136 -16.54 14.95 0.02
CA ASP A 136 -15.74 15.25 1.22
C ASP A 136 -14.38 14.57 1.17
N ASP A 137 -13.35 15.13 1.79
CA ASP A 137 -12.01 14.53 1.83
C ASP A 137 -12.04 13.04 2.25
N GLN A 138 -11.63 12.15 1.35
CA GLN A 138 -11.61 10.70 1.61
C GLN A 138 -10.54 10.28 2.62
N PHE A 139 -9.56 11.14 2.89
CA PHE A 139 -8.50 10.92 3.86
C PHE A 139 -8.80 11.54 5.24
N ASP A 140 -9.94 12.23 5.39
CA ASP A 140 -10.36 12.83 6.66
C ASP A 140 -10.99 11.79 7.62
N PHE A 141 -10.13 10.89 8.08
CA PHE A 141 -10.40 9.89 9.11
C PHE A 141 -9.14 9.67 9.93
N THR A 142 -9.28 9.55 11.25
CA THR A 142 -8.14 9.31 12.17
C THR A 142 -7.43 7.97 11.96
N PHE A 143 -8.03 7.04 11.22
CA PHE A 143 -7.48 5.73 10.90
C PHE A 143 -6.99 5.62 9.44
N VAL A 144 -6.93 6.74 8.71
CA VAL A 144 -6.45 6.79 7.32
C VAL A 144 -5.22 7.68 7.25
N GLU A 145 -4.12 7.12 6.78
CA GLU A 145 -2.89 7.85 6.46
C GLU A 145 -2.67 7.83 4.96
N VAL A 146 -2.18 8.93 4.40
CA VAL A 146 -1.85 9.04 2.98
C VAL A 146 -0.48 9.69 2.81
N TYR A 147 0.38 9.04 2.03
CA TYR A 147 1.73 9.48 1.75
C TYR A 147 1.94 9.50 0.25
N ARG A 148 2.54 10.58 -0.28
CA ARG A 148 3.06 10.56 -1.65
C ARG A 148 4.46 9.99 -1.63
N VAL A 149 4.66 8.87 -2.31
CA VAL A 149 5.86 8.04 -2.22
C VAL A 149 6.42 7.74 -3.61
N LYS A 150 7.75 7.64 -3.70
CA LYS A 150 8.44 7.11 -4.88
C LYS A 150 8.40 5.58 -4.85
N ARG A 151 8.69 5.02 -3.67
CA ARG A 151 8.81 3.57 -3.45
C ARG A 151 8.15 3.18 -2.14
N PHE A 152 7.63 1.97 -2.06
CA PHE A 152 7.29 1.37 -0.77
C PHE A 152 7.47 -0.14 -0.79
N HIS A 153 7.69 -0.69 0.39
CA HIS A 153 7.65 -2.11 0.63
C HIS A 153 6.69 -2.42 1.78
N PHE A 154 6.03 -3.57 1.69
CA PHE A 154 5.32 -4.16 2.82
C PHE A 154 5.90 -5.53 3.14
N THR A 155 6.18 -5.75 4.42
CA THR A 155 6.61 -7.04 4.96
C THR A 155 5.57 -7.53 5.96
N SER A 156 5.00 -8.71 5.69
CA SER A 156 4.07 -9.35 6.61
C SER A 156 4.80 -9.86 7.84
N LYS A 157 4.25 -9.65 9.04
CA LYS A 157 4.81 -10.17 10.30
C LYS A 157 4.95 -11.69 10.31
N HIS A 158 4.11 -12.40 9.56
CA HIS A 158 4.16 -13.86 9.46
C HIS A 158 5.32 -14.37 8.58
N ALA A 159 5.91 -13.53 7.72
CA ALA A 159 7.03 -13.92 6.87
C ALA A 159 8.38 -13.93 7.62
N GLU A 160 8.49 -13.18 8.73
CA GLU A 160 9.74 -13.11 9.52
C GLU A 160 9.96 -14.33 10.43
N GLY A 161 8.94 -15.18 10.62
CA GLY A 161 9.02 -16.36 11.49
C GLY A 161 9.55 -17.64 10.83
N GLU A 162 9.79 -17.64 9.51
CA GLU A 162 10.20 -18.85 8.78
C GLU A 162 11.71 -18.93 8.52
N ASP A 163 12.47 -17.84 8.73
CA ASP A 163 13.92 -17.77 8.46
C ASP A 163 14.79 -17.80 9.74
N GLY A 164 14.17 -17.71 10.93
CA GLY A 164 14.88 -17.63 12.22
C GLY A 164 15.02 -18.94 13.00
N ASP A 165 14.38 -20.03 12.57
CA ASP A 165 14.14 -21.22 13.42
C ASP A 165 15.06 -22.43 13.11
N LEU A 166 16.22 -22.21 12.47
CA LEU A 166 17.19 -23.29 12.15
C LEU A 166 18.39 -23.41 13.10
N GLN A 167 18.50 -22.58 14.14
CA GLN A 167 19.62 -22.70 15.08
C GLN A 167 19.22 -22.22 16.47
N GLU A 168 18.81 -23.16 17.34
CA GLU A 168 18.86 -23.11 18.83
C GLU A 168 17.67 -23.86 19.45
N ARG A 169 17.67 -25.21 19.40
CA ARG A 169 17.05 -26.05 20.46
C ARG A 169 17.46 -27.52 20.38
N ALA A 170 18.76 -27.76 20.45
CA ALA A 170 19.28 -29.04 20.91
C ALA A 170 19.38 -29.00 22.45
N LYS A 171 18.65 -29.91 23.12
CA LYS A 171 18.60 -30.23 24.57
C LYS A 171 17.52 -29.52 25.40
N GLN A 172 16.42 -30.23 25.69
CA GLN A 172 16.05 -30.79 27.02
C GLN A 172 14.67 -31.47 26.99
N ARG A 173 14.70 -32.80 26.80
CA ARG A 173 13.95 -33.92 27.42
C ARG A 173 12.54 -33.75 28.08
N PHE A 174 11.67 -34.69 27.67
CA PHE A 174 10.52 -35.40 28.33
C PHE A 174 9.08 -34.79 28.33
N GLY A 175 8.17 -35.46 27.60
CA GLY A 175 6.68 -35.35 27.71
C GLY A 175 5.96 -35.70 26.40
N PRO A 176 4.82 -36.45 26.38
CA PRO A 176 4.64 -37.57 25.46
C PRO A 176 4.05 -37.26 24.07
N LEU A 177 4.37 -38.19 23.20
CA LEU A 177 3.95 -38.44 21.83
C LEU A 177 2.43 -38.38 21.67
N CYS A 178 1.94 -37.45 20.83
CA CYS A 178 0.60 -37.57 20.23
C CYS A 178 0.76 -37.89 18.75
N SER A 179 0.36 -39.11 18.40
CA SER A 179 0.31 -39.66 17.06
C SER A 179 -0.72 -38.91 16.20
N ASP A 180 -0.29 -38.60 14.98
CA ASP A 180 -1.08 -38.57 13.74
C ASP A 180 -2.41 -37.80 13.75
N SER A 181 -2.30 -36.49 13.48
CA SER A 181 -3.34 -35.76 12.76
C SER A 181 -2.68 -34.78 11.77
N PRO A 182 -2.94 -34.86 10.45
CA PRO A 182 -2.34 -33.95 9.47
C PRO A 182 -2.87 -32.51 9.55
N ALA A 183 -3.78 -32.21 10.49
CA ALA A 183 -4.51 -30.95 10.53
C ALA A 183 -3.84 -29.83 11.36
N CYS A 184 -2.67 -30.08 11.99
CA CYS A 184 -2.01 -29.11 12.86
C CYS A 184 -0.81 -28.39 12.23
N CYS A 185 -0.57 -28.56 10.93
CA CYS A 185 0.55 -27.93 10.23
C CYS A 185 0.07 -26.88 9.22
N ARG A 186 0.07 -25.63 9.68
CA ARG A 186 0.45 -24.42 8.92
C ARG A 186 -0.21 -24.21 7.55
N SER A 187 -1.33 -23.50 7.52
CA SER A 187 -1.55 -22.57 6.41
C SER A 187 -0.95 -21.24 6.84
N ALA A 188 0.27 -20.93 6.40
CA ALA A 188 0.74 -19.54 6.43
C ALA A 188 -0.37 -18.70 5.80
N ALA A 189 -0.89 -17.71 6.53
CA ALA A 189 -1.96 -16.87 6.03
C ALA A 189 -1.45 -16.21 4.73
N LYS A 190 -1.88 -16.75 3.58
CA LYS A 190 -1.46 -16.28 2.27
C LYS A 190 -2.09 -14.90 2.08
N SER A 191 -1.31 -13.83 2.23
CA SER A 191 -1.70 -12.53 1.70
C SER A 191 -1.60 -12.58 0.17
N SER A 192 -2.42 -11.78 -0.49
CA SER A 192 -2.36 -11.60 -1.94
C SER A 192 -2.59 -10.13 -2.26
N TRP A 193 -1.93 -9.66 -3.30
CA TRP A 193 -2.02 -8.28 -3.78
C TRP A 193 -2.83 -8.24 -5.06
N ASN A 194 -3.64 -7.21 -5.21
CA ASN A 194 -4.28 -6.91 -6.49
C ASN A 194 -3.49 -5.81 -7.20
N CYS A 195 -2.93 -6.11 -8.36
CA CYS A 195 -2.19 -5.17 -9.20
C CYS A 195 -2.96 -5.02 -10.51
N ASP A 196 -3.67 -3.90 -10.67
CA ASP A 196 -4.45 -3.56 -11.87
C ASP A 196 -5.42 -4.65 -12.39
N GLY A 197 -5.91 -5.49 -11.47
CA GLY A 197 -6.82 -6.60 -11.78
C GLY A 197 -6.19 -7.98 -11.72
N GLU A 198 -4.86 -8.07 -11.71
CA GLU A 198 -4.12 -9.33 -11.53
C GLU A 198 -3.90 -9.62 -10.04
N ILE A 199 -3.77 -10.90 -9.67
CA ILE A 199 -3.57 -11.32 -8.28
C ILE A 199 -2.15 -11.87 -8.12
N LEU A 200 -1.37 -11.24 -7.24
CA LEU A 200 -0.03 -11.70 -6.85
C LEU A 200 -0.12 -12.44 -5.51
N HIS A 201 0.49 -13.63 -5.43
CA HIS A 201 0.41 -14.50 -4.24
C HIS A 201 1.57 -14.35 -3.26
N SER A 202 2.37 -13.29 -3.40
CA SER A 202 3.47 -12.99 -2.46
C SER A 202 2.94 -12.29 -1.20
N PRO A 203 3.39 -12.67 0.01
CA PRO A 203 2.96 -12.00 1.21
C PRO A 203 3.61 -10.62 1.40
N ALA A 204 4.75 -10.39 0.75
CA ALA A 204 5.48 -9.13 0.71
C ALA A 204 5.41 -8.53 -0.71
N ILE A 205 5.46 -7.20 -0.81
CA ILE A 205 5.48 -6.49 -2.09
C ILE A 205 6.49 -5.33 -2.02
N GLU A 206 7.18 -5.10 -3.12
CA GLU A 206 8.03 -3.92 -3.35
C GLU A 206 7.49 -3.19 -4.59
N VAL A 207 7.29 -1.89 -4.46
CA VAL A 207 6.90 -1.00 -5.57
C VAL A 207 7.99 0.05 -5.70
N ARG A 208 8.50 0.22 -6.93
CA ARG A 208 9.61 1.11 -7.27
C ARG A 208 9.20 2.25 -8.19
#